data_AF-A0AAD4RX63-F1
#
_entry.id   AF-A0AAD4RX63-F1
#
_cell.length_a   1.000
_cell.length_b   1.000
_cell.length_c   1.000
_cell.angle_alpha   90.00
_cell.angle_beta   90.00
_cell.angle_gamma   90.00
#
_symmetry.space_group_name_H-M   'P 1'
#
loop_
_entity.id
_entity.type
_entity.pdbx_description
1 polymer ?
#
loop_
_entity_poly.entity_id
_entity_poly.type
_entity_poly.pdbx_seq_one_letter_code
_entity_poly.pdbx_strand_id
1 'polypeptide(L)'
;MAKPNFVLGFLLYMLVILICFISHTANADMKCKSGEKYVTFEVVACLGCDTLCLGPCPAGSSVTDTNCDLIRLFKLPRCECCCKALPRPPPPPPSPSPPSPSPPPPSPPPPSPPPPPPPTPCTEVCPTEIEFQLCPGKPPCKYVPASKIMTM
;
A
#
# COMPACT_ATOMS: atom_id res chain seq x y z
N MET A 1 -84.72 -11.64 22.93
CA MET A 1 -84.76 -10.17 22.89
C MET A 1 -83.60 -9.62 23.70
N ALA A 2 -82.57 -9.08 23.05
CA ALA A 2 -81.46 -8.44 23.75
C ALA A 2 -81.90 -7.08 24.30
N LYS A 3 -81.47 -6.73 25.52
CA LYS A 3 -81.76 -5.41 26.11
C LYS A 3 -81.05 -4.32 25.29
N PRO A 4 -81.72 -3.22 24.93
CA PRO A 4 -81.15 -2.17 24.07
C PRO A 4 -79.86 -1.56 24.63
N ASN A 5 -79.69 -1.54 25.96
CA ASN A 5 -78.47 -1.06 26.62
C ASN A 5 -77.24 -1.95 26.37
N PHE A 6 -77.43 -3.26 26.15
CA PHE A 6 -76.34 -4.18 25.88
C PHE A 6 -75.74 -3.94 24.49
N VAL A 7 -76.60 -3.67 23.50
CA VAL A 7 -76.17 -3.38 22.13
C VAL A 7 -75.39 -2.06 22.08
N LEU A 8 -75.84 -1.03 22.81
CA LEU A 8 -75.15 0.25 22.87
C LEU A 8 -73.77 0.14 23.55
N GLY A 9 -73.68 -0.57 24.68
CA GLY A 9 -72.40 -0.80 25.36
C GLY A 9 -71.40 -1.58 24.51
N PHE A 10 -71.88 -2.59 23.79
CA PHE A 10 -71.04 -3.36 22.87
C PHE A 10 -70.54 -2.53 21.68
N LEU A 11 -71.39 -1.68 21.10
CA LEU A 11 -71.00 -0.78 20.01
C LEU A 11 -69.96 0.25 20.46
N LEU A 12 -70.11 0.83 21.66
CA LEU A 12 -69.11 1.74 22.23
C LEU A 12 -67.78 1.03 22.51
N TYR A 13 -67.83 -0.19 23.03
CA TYR A 13 -66.63 -1.00 23.26
C TYR A 13 -65.90 -1.32 21.95
N MET A 14 -66.63 -1.73 20.92
CA MET A 14 -66.06 -1.97 19.58
C MET A 14 -65.49 -0.69 18.96
N LEU A 15 -66.14 0.46 19.16
CA LEU A 15 -65.62 1.77 18.72
C LEU A 15 -64.28 2.10 19.40
N VAL A 16 -64.15 1.88 20.71
CA VAL A 16 -62.91 2.12 21.44
C VAL A 16 -61.79 1.20 20.95
N ILE A 17 -62.07 -0.09 20.75
CA ILE A 17 -61.09 -1.03 20.18
C ILE A 17 -60.67 -0.59 18.78
N LEU A 18 -61.63 -0.18 17.94
CA LEU A 18 -61.34 0.30 16.59
C LEU A 18 -60.44 1.54 16.61
N ILE A 19 -60.73 2.52 17.48
CA ILE A 19 -59.91 3.72 17.64
C ILE A 19 -58.50 3.35 18.13
N CYS A 20 -58.36 2.42 19.08
CA CYS A 20 -57.07 1.92 19.54
C CYS A 20 -56.28 1.22 18.41
N PHE A 21 -56.95 0.38 17.61
CA PHE A 21 -56.32 -0.29 16.47
C PHE A 21 -55.87 0.69 15.40
N ILE A 22 -56.72 1.65 15.03
CA ILE A 22 -56.38 2.69 14.05
C ILE A 22 -55.20 3.56 14.56
N SER A 23 -55.15 3.82 15.87
CA SER A 23 -54.04 4.55 16.49
C SER A 23 -52.73 3.74 16.47
N HIS A 24 -52.82 2.41 16.57
CA HIS A 24 -51.66 1.52 16.49
C HIS A 24 -51.17 1.31 15.05
N THR A 25 -52.07 1.23 14.06
CA THR A 25 -51.74 0.99 12.65
C THR A 25 -51.34 2.25 11.89
N ALA A 26 -51.59 3.45 12.45
CA ALA A 26 -51.16 4.72 11.87
C ALA A 26 -49.67 5.01 12.04
N ASN A 27 -48.93 4.23 12.83
CA ASN A 27 -47.47 4.27 12.82
C ASN A 27 -47.00 3.50 11.59
N ALA A 28 -46.97 4.18 10.44
CA ALA A 28 -46.30 3.66 9.27
C ALA A 28 -44.80 3.66 9.58
N ASP A 29 -44.33 2.55 10.15
CA ASP A 29 -42.92 2.25 10.32
C ASP A 29 -42.24 2.45 8.96
N MET A 30 -41.46 3.53 8.83
CA MET A 30 -40.67 3.79 7.64
C MET A 30 -39.63 2.69 7.52
N LYS A 31 -39.94 1.69 6.70
CA LYS A 31 -39.05 0.59 6.42
C LYS A 31 -38.04 1.03 5.38
N CYS A 32 -36.83 1.40 5.83
CA CYS A 32 -35.70 1.48 4.93
C CYS A 32 -35.52 0.14 4.20
N LYS A 33 -35.04 0.17 2.95
CA LYS A 33 -34.81 -1.05 2.17
C LYS A 33 -33.72 -1.90 2.82
N SER A 34 -33.75 -3.22 2.58
CA SER A 34 -32.72 -4.13 3.08
C SER A 34 -31.32 -3.66 2.68
N GLY A 35 -30.42 -3.50 3.66
CA GLY A 35 -29.07 -2.97 3.49
C GLY A 35 -28.91 -1.45 3.69
N GLU A 36 -30.00 -0.73 3.96
CA GLU A 36 -29.96 0.67 4.35
C GLU A 36 -29.92 0.81 5.88
N LYS A 37 -29.27 1.87 6.36
CA LYS A 37 -29.20 2.20 7.79
C LYS A 37 -30.25 3.25 8.11
N TYR A 38 -31.12 2.92 9.07
CA TYR A 38 -32.14 3.82 9.59
C TYR A 38 -31.55 4.73 10.67
N VAL A 39 -31.80 6.03 10.55
CA VAL A 39 -31.37 7.05 11.51
C VAL A 39 -32.55 7.95 11.82
N THR A 40 -32.74 8.28 13.09
CA THR A 40 -33.83 9.17 13.50
C THR A 40 -33.36 10.23 14.47
N PHE A 41 -33.99 11.39 14.43
CA PHE A 41 -33.77 12.45 15.41
C PHE A 41 -35.03 13.31 15.53
N GLU A 42 -35.21 13.87 16.73
CA GLU A 42 -36.31 14.78 17.02
C GLU A 42 -35.96 16.18 16.51
N VAL A 43 -36.93 16.82 15.85
CA VAL A 43 -36.79 18.17 15.32
C VAL A 43 -37.95 19.04 15.78
N VAL A 44 -37.74 20.36 15.75
CA VAL A 44 -38.78 21.34 16.07
C VAL A 44 -39.77 21.50 14.89
N ALA A 45 -39.29 21.29 13.66
CA ALA A 45 -40.09 21.33 12.45
C ALA A 45 -39.52 20.38 11.39
N CYS A 46 -40.37 19.88 10.49
CA CYS A 46 -39.95 19.08 9.34
C CYS A 46 -39.16 19.87 8.28
N LEU A 47 -39.14 21.21 8.39
CA LEU A 47 -38.38 22.09 7.51
C LEU A 47 -36.88 21.82 7.71
N GLY A 48 -36.29 21.05 6.79
CA GLY A 48 -34.86 20.72 6.80
C GLY A 48 -34.52 19.30 7.23
N CYS A 49 -35.49 18.36 7.29
CA CYS A 49 -35.16 16.94 7.50
C CYS A 49 -34.13 16.45 6.48
N ASP A 50 -34.24 16.83 5.20
CA ASP A 50 -33.29 16.43 4.15
C ASP A 50 -31.85 16.86 4.48
N THR A 51 -31.70 18.13 4.89
CA THR A 51 -30.38 18.68 5.28
C THR A 51 -29.84 18.06 6.56
N LEU A 52 -30.72 17.78 7.52
CA LEU A 52 -30.35 17.14 8.77
C LEU A 52 -30.00 15.66 8.55
N CYS A 53 -30.59 14.99 7.58
CA CYS A 53 -30.26 13.61 7.21
C CYS A 53 -28.87 13.47 6.57
N LEU A 54 -28.32 14.53 5.95
CA LEU A 54 -26.98 14.50 5.34
C LEU A 54 -25.85 14.35 6.38
N GLY A 55 -26.03 14.91 7.58
CA GLY A 55 -25.01 14.90 8.63
C GLY A 55 -24.76 13.53 9.30
N PRO A 56 -25.80 12.81 9.76
CA PRO A 56 -25.65 11.59 10.53
C PRO A 56 -25.50 10.32 9.68
N CYS A 57 -25.63 10.41 8.35
CA CYS A 57 -25.24 9.30 7.49
C CYS A 57 -23.72 9.07 7.56
N PRO A 58 -23.27 7.81 7.67
CA PRO A 58 -21.84 7.50 7.74
C PRO A 58 -21.12 7.89 6.44
N ALA A 59 -19.83 8.24 6.54
CA ALA A 59 -19.02 8.62 5.38
C ALA A 59 -19.08 7.57 4.27
N GLY A 60 -19.31 8.01 3.03
CA GLY A 60 -19.51 7.11 1.89
C GLY A 60 -20.92 6.55 1.78
N SER A 61 -21.91 7.11 2.48
CA SER A 61 -23.34 6.82 2.28
C SER A 61 -24.07 8.06 1.79
N SER A 62 -25.16 7.86 1.06
CA SER A 62 -26.08 8.91 0.64
C SER A 62 -27.47 8.68 1.23
N VAL A 63 -28.17 9.75 1.57
CA VAL A 63 -29.59 9.68 1.96
C VAL A 63 -30.38 9.18 0.75
N THR A 64 -31.13 8.10 0.92
CA THR A 64 -32.00 7.54 -0.13
C THR A 64 -33.45 7.89 0.08
N ASP A 65 -33.88 8.02 1.32
CA ASP A 65 -35.26 8.35 1.67
C ASP A 65 -35.28 9.17 2.96
N THR A 66 -36.28 10.04 3.09
CA THR A 66 -36.46 10.92 4.25
C THR A 66 -37.95 11.05 4.53
N ASN A 67 -38.32 10.74 5.77
CA ASN A 67 -39.66 10.98 6.29
C ASN A 67 -39.63 12.06 7.35
N CYS A 68 -40.75 12.76 7.48
CA CYS A 68 -41.03 13.46 8.71
C CYS A 68 -42.33 12.94 9.31
N ASP A 69 -42.22 12.25 10.44
CA ASP A 69 -43.38 11.75 11.17
C ASP A 69 -43.80 12.76 12.25
N LEU A 70 -45.05 13.20 12.20
CA LEU A 70 -45.66 14.01 13.26
C LEU A 70 -46.36 13.07 14.24
N ILE A 71 -45.62 12.61 15.25
CA ILE A 71 -46.18 11.76 16.31
C ILE A 71 -47.32 12.52 17.00
N ARG A 72 -48.54 11.99 16.86
CA ARG A 72 -49.81 12.69 17.16
C ARG A 72 -50.04 13.06 18.64
N LEU A 73 -49.26 12.55 19.60
CA LEU A 73 -49.54 12.76 21.03
C LEU A 73 -48.59 13.74 21.75
N PHE A 74 -47.34 13.92 21.31
CA PHE A 74 -46.36 14.79 21.98
C PHE A 74 -45.49 15.60 20.99
N LYS A 75 -46.13 16.21 19.98
CA LYS A 75 -45.78 17.48 19.30
C LYS A 75 -44.35 17.79 18.84
N LEU A 76 -43.41 16.86 18.87
CA LEU A 76 -42.11 17.04 18.23
C LEU A 76 -42.08 16.21 16.96
N PRO A 77 -42.02 16.84 15.77
CA PRO A 77 -41.79 16.11 14.54
C PRO A 77 -40.49 15.31 14.64
N ARG A 78 -40.48 14.11 14.05
CA ARG A 78 -39.30 13.25 14.01
C ARG A 78 -38.90 13.08 12.57
N CYS A 79 -37.64 13.39 12.26
CA CYS A 79 -37.09 13.05 10.96
C CYS A 79 -36.58 11.62 11.00
N GLU A 80 -36.93 10.85 9.99
CA GLU A 80 -36.45 9.50 9.76
C GLU A 80 -35.68 9.50 8.45
N CYS A 81 -34.46 9.00 8.47
CA CYS A 81 -33.55 9.01 7.34
C CYS A 81 -33.12 7.58 7.01
N CYS A 82 -33.18 7.22 5.74
CA CYS A 82 -32.57 6.00 5.22
C CYS A 82 -31.25 6.34 4.54
N CYS A 83 -30.15 5.82 5.07
CA CYS A 83 -28.81 5.98 4.50
C CYS A 83 -28.44 4.71 3.74
N LYS A 84 -28.05 4.85 2.47
CA LYS A 84 -27.50 3.73 1.69
C LYS A 84 -26.02 3.92 1.46
N ALA A 85 -25.24 2.89 1.75
CA ALA A 85 -23.82 2.89 1.41
C ALA A 85 -23.65 3.03 -0.10
N LEU A 86 -22.86 4.01 -0.54
CA LEU A 86 -22.48 4.11 -1.93
C LEU A 86 -21.64 2.89 -2.29
N PRO A 87 -21.78 2.37 -3.52
CA PRO A 87 -20.87 1.33 -4.00
C PRO A 87 -19.45 1.85 -3.83
N ARG A 88 -18.61 1.04 -3.17
CA ARG A 88 -17.20 1.39 -3.00
C ARG A 88 -16.62 1.59 -4.41
N PRO A 89 -15.91 2.70 -4.67
CA PRO A 89 -15.27 2.89 -5.96
C PRO A 89 -14.37 1.68 -6.26
N PRO A 90 -14.25 1.29 -7.54
CA PRO A 90 -13.37 0.20 -7.92
C PRO A 90 -11.95 0.49 -7.39
N PRO A 91 -11.19 -0.55 -6.99
CA PRO A 91 -9.82 -0.36 -6.56
C PRO A 91 -9.03 0.37 -7.66
N PRO A 92 -8.11 1.28 -7.30
CA PRO A 92 -7.27 1.92 -8.29
C PRO A 92 -6.51 0.85 -9.08
N PRO A 93 -6.22 1.09 -10.37
CA PRO A 93 -5.41 0.18 -11.17
C PRO A 93 -4.06 -0.07 -10.48
N PRO A 94 -3.47 -1.27 -10.64
CA PRO A 94 -2.15 -1.56 -10.08
C PRO A 94 -1.14 -0.53 -10.61
N SER A 95 -0.27 -0.04 -9.72
CA SER A 95 0.81 0.86 -10.13
C SER A 95 1.71 0.17 -11.16
N PRO A 96 2.20 0.89 -12.18
CA PRO A 96 3.13 0.33 -13.14
C PRO A 96 4.39 -0.17 -12.43
N SER A 97 4.91 -1.31 -12.88
CA SER A 97 6.19 -1.84 -12.38
C SER A 97 7.29 -0.80 -12.55
N PRO A 98 8.20 -0.65 -11.57
CA PRO A 98 9.33 0.25 -11.71
C PRO A 98 10.20 -0.15 -12.91
N PRO A 99 10.83 0.82 -13.60
CA PRO A 99 11.75 0.52 -14.69
C PRO A 99 12.90 -0.35 -14.17
N SER A 100 13.32 -1.32 -14.99
CA SER A 100 14.43 -2.20 -14.66
C SER A 100 15.71 -1.36 -14.44
N PRO A 101 16.54 -1.66 -13.42
CA PRO A 101 17.77 -0.93 -13.19
C PRO A 101 18.69 -1.04 -14.40
N SER A 102 19.40 0.05 -14.71
CA SER A 102 20.41 0.05 -15.77
C SER A 102 21.51 -0.96 -15.45
N PRO A 103 22.07 -1.64 -16.47
CA PRO A 103 23.16 -2.58 -16.27
C PRO A 103 24.39 -1.88 -15.66
N PRO A 104 25.17 -2.58 -14.83
CA PRO A 104 26.40 -2.04 -14.28
C PRO A 104 27.39 -1.68 -15.39
N PRO A 105 28.23 -0.65 -15.18
CA PRO A 105 29.26 -0.28 -16.14
C PRO A 105 30.27 -1.42 -16.34
N PRO A 106 30.89 -1.53 -17.53
CA PRO A 106 31.94 -2.52 -17.78
C PRO A 106 33.15 -2.28 -16.88
N SER A 107 33.77 -3.37 -16.41
CA SER A 107 34.97 -3.32 -15.59
C SER A 107 36.15 -2.67 -16.34
N PRO A 108 37.01 -1.91 -15.64
CA PRO A 108 38.21 -1.34 -16.25
C PRO A 108 39.20 -2.45 -16.66
N PRO A 109 40.04 -2.20 -17.68
CA PRO A 109 41.07 -3.13 -18.11
C PRO A 109 42.12 -3.35 -17.00
N PRO A 110 42.75 -4.54 -16.94
CA PRO A 110 43.78 -4.84 -15.96
C PRO A 110 45.02 -3.96 -16.16
N PRO A 111 45.75 -3.61 -15.08
CA PRO A 111 46.97 -2.84 -15.16
C PRO A 111 48.05 -3.60 -15.94
N SER A 112 48.85 -2.88 -16.71
CA SER A 112 49.98 -3.45 -17.45
C SER A 112 51.00 -4.10 -16.50
N PRO A 113 51.61 -5.23 -16.89
CA PRO A 113 52.63 -5.89 -16.08
C PRO A 113 53.85 -4.98 -15.90
N PRO A 114 54.55 -5.08 -14.76
CA PRO A 114 55.77 -4.33 -14.52
C PRO A 114 56.87 -4.73 -15.53
N PRO A 115 57.78 -3.81 -15.88
CA PRO A 115 58.90 -4.11 -16.76
C PRO A 115 59.84 -5.14 -16.13
N PRO A 116 60.54 -5.96 -16.96
CA PRO A 116 61.50 -6.93 -16.47
C PRO A 116 62.68 -6.25 -15.75
N PRO A 117 63.27 -6.90 -14.74
CA PRO A 117 64.42 -6.36 -14.02
C PRO A 117 65.64 -6.22 -14.94
N PRO A 118 66.50 -5.21 -14.70
CA PRO A 118 67.72 -5.03 -15.46
C PRO A 118 68.70 -6.21 -15.25
N PRO A 119 69.50 -6.57 -16.28
CA PRO A 119 70.48 -7.64 -16.17
C PRO A 119 71.56 -7.29 -15.14
N THR A 120 71.90 -8.27 -14.31
CA THR A 120 72.92 -8.17 -13.27
C THR A 120 74.31 -7.98 -13.91
N PRO A 121 75.11 -6.98 -13.50
CA PRO A 121 76.46 -6.81 -14.01
C PRO A 121 77.36 -7.97 -13.54
N CYS A 122 77.99 -8.65 -14.49
CA CYS A 122 79.00 -9.66 -14.20
C CYS A 122 80.25 -8.97 -13.65
N THR A 123 80.53 -9.11 -12.36
CA THR A 123 81.79 -8.67 -11.77
C THR A 123 82.87 -9.67 -12.19
N GLU A 124 83.73 -9.25 -13.11
CA GLU A 124 84.86 -10.03 -13.64
C GLU A 124 85.96 -10.12 -12.56
N VAL A 125 85.83 -11.08 -11.65
CA VAL A 125 86.95 -11.55 -10.83
C VAL A 125 87.31 -12.93 -11.37
N CYS A 126 88.48 -13.07 -11.98
CA CYS A 126 89.03 -14.36 -12.38
C CYS A 126 89.87 -14.90 -11.21
N PRO A 127 89.34 -15.79 -10.35
CA PRO A 127 90.19 -16.55 -9.44
C PRO A 127 91.06 -17.52 -10.25
N THR A 128 92.33 -17.65 -9.85
CA THR A 128 93.37 -18.50 -10.46
C THR A 128 93.13 -20.00 -10.25
N GLU A 129 91.90 -20.44 -10.01
CA GLU A 129 91.59 -21.85 -9.77
C GLU A 129 90.42 -22.30 -10.64
N ILE A 130 90.63 -23.45 -11.26
CA ILE A 130 89.95 -23.92 -12.45
C ILE A 130 88.51 -24.35 -12.10
N GLU A 131 87.50 -23.55 -12.44
CA GLU A 131 86.14 -24.05 -12.66
C GLU A 131 85.41 -23.21 -13.73
N PHE A 132 85.11 -23.84 -14.86
CA PHE A 132 84.54 -23.20 -16.04
C PHE A 132 83.03 -22.96 -15.86
N GLN A 133 82.63 -21.75 -15.45
CA GLN A 133 81.28 -21.26 -15.74
C GLN A 133 81.26 -20.54 -17.10
N LEU A 134 80.66 -21.21 -18.07
CA LEU A 134 80.42 -20.69 -19.42
C LEU A 134 79.45 -19.50 -19.37
N CYS A 135 79.95 -18.29 -19.58
CA CYS A 135 79.11 -17.24 -20.14
C CYS A 135 78.85 -17.56 -21.63
N PRO A 136 77.59 -17.71 -22.07
CA PRO A 136 77.31 -17.87 -23.49
C PRO A 136 77.65 -16.57 -24.23
N GLY A 137 78.66 -16.60 -25.10
CA GLY A 137 78.92 -15.54 -26.07
C GLY A 137 80.25 -14.78 -26.00
N LYS A 138 81.22 -15.16 -25.14
CA LYS A 138 82.57 -14.55 -25.13
C LYS A 138 83.63 -15.50 -25.72
N PRO A 139 84.53 -15.03 -26.61
CA PRO A 139 85.61 -15.86 -27.14
C PRO A 139 86.62 -16.24 -26.03
N PRO A 140 87.26 -17.42 -26.10
CA PRO A 140 88.14 -17.92 -25.06
C PRO A 140 89.37 -17.02 -24.88
N CYS A 141 89.69 -16.67 -23.63
CA CYS A 141 90.88 -15.91 -23.28
C CYS A 141 92.13 -16.68 -23.71
N LYS A 142 92.95 -16.06 -24.58
CA LYS A 142 94.19 -16.65 -25.09
C LYS A 142 95.30 -16.46 -24.04
N TYR A 143 95.66 -17.52 -23.33
CA TYR A 143 96.77 -17.48 -22.36
C TYR A 143 98.11 -17.44 -23.10
N VAL A 144 98.98 -16.48 -22.78
CA VAL A 144 100.36 -16.41 -23.28
C VAL A 144 101.29 -16.67 -22.09
N PRO A 145 101.94 -17.84 -22.00
CA PRO A 145 102.85 -18.13 -20.89
C PRO A 145 104.12 -17.25 -20.98
N ALA A 146 104.49 -16.67 -19.84
CA ALA A 146 105.58 -15.69 -19.69
C ALA A 146 107.00 -16.29 -19.73
N SER A 147 107.22 -17.42 -20.40
CA SER A 147 108.52 -18.10 -20.49
C SER A 147 109.33 -17.76 -21.76
N LYS A 148 108.99 -16.67 -22.46
CA LYS A 148 109.71 -16.21 -23.68
C LYS A 148 110.32 -14.81 -23.57
N ILE A 149 110.64 -14.35 -22.37
CA ILE A 149 111.33 -13.07 -22.12
C ILE A 149 112.53 -13.31 -21.19
N MET A 150 113.61 -13.84 -21.78
CA MET A 150 115.00 -14.01 -21.31
C MET A 150 115.47 -15.31 -21.99
N THR A 151 116.41 -15.30 -22.92
CA THR A 151 117.82 -15.00 -22.67
C THR A 151 118.48 -14.70 -24.02
N MET A 152 119.21 -13.58 -24.08
CA MET A 152 120.37 -13.37 -24.97
C MET A 152 121.56 -14.16 -24.43
#